data_AF-A0A4P6ZKK2-F1
#
_entry.id   AF-A0A4P6ZKK2-F1
#
_cell.length_a   1.000
_cell.length_b   1.000
_cell.length_c   1.000
_cell.angle_alpha   90.00
_cell.angle_beta   90.00
_cell.angle_gamma   90.00
#
_symmetry.space_group_name_H-M   'P 1'
#
loop_
_entity.id
_entity.type
_entity.pdbx_description
1 polymer ?
#
loop_
_entity_poly.entity_id
_entity_poly.type
_entity_poly.pdbx_seq_one_letter_code
_entity_poly.pdbx_strand_id
1 'polypeptide(L)'
;MILFALVIVAILFFMSWNLFLSNRWVHITTSLISSLLLLATIGFSIANFNQHYGMHLVNHTHTEKLASMSPKQSMLVYEKVGSAKKHEIVAYRSTNNGSVKHTNPDVSVKNRIVTTKSAKPSLKVTHRQWSYRSNAARDWFGLAMKHQTKSTVNTFYVPKSWIVLSASQAKVMKQSAKKIALNNKHQMNSQQAKSMLKQKAQAYVQAKMMKAMQKDPKMTASQKKAVMKQAMHEFKNQMKRKAMQKIMKQVLAKAKTAPEGYVAK
;
A
#
# COMPACT_ATOMS: atom_id res chain seq x y z
N MET A 1 -15.28 -29.15 -20.42
CA MET A 1 -15.87 -30.04 -21.44
C MET A 1 -14.98 -30.19 -22.68
N ILE A 2 -14.23 -29.17 -23.09
CA ILE A 2 -13.37 -29.21 -24.29
C ILE A 2 -12.29 -30.31 -24.24
N LEU A 3 -11.71 -30.58 -23.06
CA LEU A 3 -10.73 -31.66 -22.89
C LEU A 3 -11.35 -33.05 -23.12
N PHE A 4 -12.59 -33.26 -22.66
CA PHE A 4 -13.33 -34.50 -22.92
C PHE A 4 -13.68 -34.62 -24.41
N ALA A 5 -14.13 -33.52 -25.03
CA ALA A 5 -14.38 -33.48 -26.47
C ALA A 5 -13.11 -33.81 -27.26
N LEU A 6 -11.93 -33.33 -26.84
CA LEU A 6 -10.65 -33.64 -27.48
C LEU A 6 -10.34 -35.14 -27.44
N VAL A 7 -10.55 -35.79 -26.29
CA VAL A 7 -10.35 -37.25 -26.16
C VAL A 7 -11.33 -38.03 -27.04
N ILE A 8 -12.62 -37.68 -27.00
CA ILE A 8 -13.66 -38.36 -27.80
C ILE A 8 -13.37 -38.20 -29.29
N VAL A 9 -13.07 -36.98 -29.75
CA VAL A 9 -12.77 -36.70 -31.16
C VAL A 9 -11.48 -37.39 -31.60
N ALA A 10 -10.47 -37.51 -30.72
CA ALA A 10 -9.25 -38.26 -31.03
C ALA A 10 -9.53 -39.77 -31.24
N ILE A 11 -10.41 -40.37 -30.42
CA ILE A 11 -10.84 -41.77 -30.60
C ILE A 11 -11.62 -41.93 -31.90
N LEU A 12 -12.56 -41.02 -32.19
CA LEU A 12 -13.35 -41.05 -33.43
C LEU A 12 -12.47 -40.88 -34.68
N PHE A 13 -11.44 -40.03 -34.60
CA PHE A 13 -10.44 -39.89 -35.65
C PHE A 13 -9.69 -41.21 -35.87
N PHE A 14 -9.23 -41.86 -34.81
CA PHE A 14 -8.56 -43.15 -34.90
C PHE A 14 -9.46 -44.23 -35.52
N MET A 15 -10.72 -44.34 -35.08
CA MET A 15 -11.69 -45.30 -35.63
C MET A 15 -11.99 -45.01 -37.10
N SER A 16 -12.16 -43.74 -37.48
CA SER A 16 -12.46 -43.35 -38.85
C SER A 16 -11.33 -43.73 -39.81
N TRP A 17 -10.09 -43.56 -39.37
CA TRP A 17 -8.91 -43.85 -40.17
C TRP A 17 -8.57 -45.36 -40.25
N ASN A 18 -8.91 -46.15 -39.22
CA ASN A 18 -8.49 -47.56 -39.12
C ASN A 18 -9.62 -48.60 -39.27
N LEU A 19 -10.87 -48.26 -38.98
CA LEU A 19 -11.95 -49.26 -38.85
C LEU A 19 -12.95 -49.21 -40.01
N PHE A 20 -13.23 -48.03 -40.57
CA PHE A 20 -14.21 -47.86 -41.64
C PHE A 20 -13.61 -47.98 -43.05
N LEU A 21 -12.81 -49.01 -43.32
CA LEU A 21 -12.12 -49.18 -44.61
C LEU A 21 -13.00 -49.80 -45.72
N SER A 22 -14.11 -50.45 -45.36
CA SER A 22 -14.92 -51.24 -46.29
C SER A 22 -15.78 -50.41 -47.25
N ASN A 23 -16.28 -49.25 -46.81
CA ASN A 23 -17.07 -48.34 -47.64
C ASN A 23 -16.29 -47.04 -47.87
N ARG A 24 -15.80 -46.84 -49.10
CA ARG A 24 -14.92 -45.71 -49.47
C ARG A 24 -15.54 -44.35 -49.22
N TRP A 25 -16.85 -44.19 -49.43
CA TRP A 25 -17.54 -42.92 -49.20
C TRP A 25 -17.66 -42.60 -47.71
N VAL A 26 -18.06 -43.59 -46.91
CA VAL A 26 -18.11 -43.46 -45.44
C VAL A 26 -16.71 -43.16 -44.90
N HIS A 27 -15.70 -43.92 -45.32
CA HIS A 27 -14.31 -43.72 -44.92
C HIS A 27 -13.84 -42.28 -45.13
N ILE A 28 -13.96 -41.77 -46.36
CA ILE A 28 -13.46 -40.44 -46.74
C ILE A 28 -14.21 -39.36 -45.96
N THR A 29 -15.54 -39.45 -45.89
CA THR A 29 -16.36 -38.44 -45.22
C THR A 29 -16.12 -38.41 -43.71
N THR A 30 -16.14 -39.56 -43.02
CA THR A 30 -15.91 -39.62 -41.57
C THR A 30 -14.49 -39.22 -41.21
N SER A 31 -13.51 -39.61 -42.03
CA SER A 31 -12.11 -39.25 -41.85
C SER A 31 -11.87 -37.75 -42.03
N LEU A 32 -12.45 -37.12 -43.05
CA LEU A 32 -12.37 -35.66 -43.23
C LEU A 32 -13.04 -34.91 -42.09
N ILE A 33 -14.27 -35.32 -41.70
CA ILE A 33 -15.01 -34.65 -40.61
C ILE A 33 -14.27 -34.79 -39.28
N SER A 34 -13.82 -35.99 -38.92
CA SER A 34 -13.08 -36.21 -37.68
C SER A 34 -11.74 -35.45 -37.66
N SER A 35 -11.04 -35.37 -38.79
CA SER A 35 -9.83 -34.55 -38.92
C SER A 35 -10.10 -33.08 -38.65
N LEU A 36 -11.14 -32.52 -39.28
CA LEU A 36 -11.52 -31.12 -39.09
C LEU A 36 -11.96 -30.83 -37.66
N LEU A 37 -12.74 -31.73 -37.04
CA LEU A 37 -13.15 -31.61 -35.65
C LEU A 37 -11.96 -31.67 -34.68
N LEU A 38 -10.98 -32.53 -34.95
CA LEU A 38 -9.78 -32.65 -34.13
C LEU A 38 -8.96 -31.35 -34.19
N LEU A 39 -8.72 -30.84 -35.40
CA LEU A 39 -8.04 -29.58 -35.63
C LEU A 39 -8.78 -28.41 -34.97
N ALA A 40 -10.11 -28.35 -35.10
CA ALA A 40 -10.92 -27.32 -34.46
C ALA A 40 -10.81 -27.38 -32.93
N THR A 41 -10.92 -28.57 -32.33
CA THR A 41 -10.86 -28.75 -30.87
C THR A 41 -9.49 -28.36 -30.32
N ILE A 42 -8.41 -28.74 -31.02
CA ILE A 42 -7.04 -28.32 -30.69
C ILE A 42 -6.92 -26.79 -30.83
N GLY A 43 -7.37 -26.23 -31.96
CA GLY A 43 -7.32 -24.79 -32.24
C GLY A 43 -8.03 -23.95 -31.18
N PHE A 44 -9.26 -24.33 -30.80
CA PHE A 44 -9.99 -23.65 -29.73
C PHE A 44 -9.33 -23.80 -28.36
N SER A 45 -8.71 -24.94 -28.08
CA SER A 45 -7.97 -25.16 -26.84
C SER A 45 -6.74 -24.24 -26.76
N ILE A 46 -5.96 -24.15 -27.85
CA ILE A 46 -4.80 -23.24 -27.96
C ILE A 46 -5.26 -21.78 -27.85
N ALA A 47 -6.33 -21.40 -28.56
CA ALA A 47 -6.86 -20.04 -28.53
C ALA A 47 -7.35 -19.65 -27.12
N ASN A 48 -7.99 -20.57 -26.40
CA ASN A 48 -8.40 -20.32 -25.01
C ASN A 48 -7.19 -20.19 -24.09
N PHE A 49 -6.22 -21.10 -24.18
CA PHE A 49 -5.06 -21.14 -23.29
C PHE A 49 -4.10 -19.98 -23.51
N ASN A 50 -3.76 -19.66 -24.76
CA ASN A 50 -2.77 -18.63 -25.11
C ASN A 50 -3.37 -17.24 -25.31
N GLN A 51 -4.56 -17.16 -25.90
CA GLN A 51 -5.16 -15.88 -26.32
C GLN A 51 -6.38 -15.50 -25.48
N HIS A 52 -6.68 -16.26 -24.43
CA HIS A 52 -7.81 -15.99 -23.53
C HIS A 52 -9.17 -16.02 -24.25
N TYR A 53 -9.32 -16.84 -25.30
CA TYR A 53 -10.57 -16.98 -26.05
C TYR A 53 -11.76 -17.32 -25.14
N GLY A 54 -12.90 -16.66 -25.37
CA GLY A 54 -14.09 -16.79 -24.52
C GLY A 54 -14.02 -16.04 -23.18
N MET A 55 -12.94 -15.29 -22.92
CA MET A 55 -12.76 -14.53 -21.68
C MET A 55 -12.73 -13.00 -21.90
N HIS A 56 -12.90 -12.28 -20.80
CA HIS A 56 -12.76 -10.84 -20.69
C HIS A 56 -12.07 -10.50 -19.36
N LEU A 57 -11.59 -9.25 -19.25
CA LEU A 57 -10.90 -8.81 -18.05
C LEU A 57 -11.89 -8.20 -17.06
N VAL A 58 -11.91 -8.74 -15.85
CA VAL A 58 -12.74 -8.26 -14.74
C VAL A 58 -11.84 -7.70 -13.65
N ASN A 59 -12.30 -6.62 -13.01
CA ASN A 59 -11.64 -6.03 -11.86
C ASN A 59 -12.25 -6.58 -10.57
N HIS A 60 -11.44 -7.27 -9.78
CA HIS A 60 -11.78 -7.61 -8.41
C HIS A 60 -11.08 -6.65 -7.45
N THR A 61 -11.87 -5.88 -6.71
CA THR A 61 -11.36 -4.87 -5.80
C THR A 61 -11.72 -5.24 -4.36
N HIS A 62 -10.73 -5.20 -3.48
CA HIS A 62 -10.95 -5.16 -2.04
C HIS A 62 -10.21 -3.95 -1.43
N THR A 63 -10.68 -3.52 -0.26
CA THR A 63 -10.09 -2.39 0.46
C THR A 63 -9.73 -2.82 1.87
N GLU A 64 -8.50 -2.50 2.28
CA GLU A 64 -8.03 -2.71 3.64
C GLU A 64 -7.71 -1.38 4.32
N LYS A 65 -7.83 -1.35 5.64
CA LYS A 65 -7.44 -0.20 6.46
C LYS A 65 -5.92 -0.24 6.70
N LEU A 66 -5.26 0.88 6.50
CA LEU A 66 -3.82 1.00 6.71
C LEU A 66 -3.49 1.41 8.14
N ALA A 67 -2.41 0.84 8.67
CA ALA A 67 -1.79 1.23 9.93
C ALA A 67 -0.44 1.90 9.66
N SER A 68 -0.01 2.76 10.60
CA SER A 68 1.24 3.51 10.45
C SER A 68 2.47 2.61 10.56
N MET A 69 3.49 2.89 9.74
CA MET A 69 4.82 2.29 9.83
C MET A 69 5.61 2.74 11.07
N SER A 70 5.18 3.81 11.75
CA SER A 70 5.81 4.32 12.96
C SER A 70 4.80 4.47 14.11
N PRO A 71 5.14 4.07 15.35
CA PRO A 71 4.26 4.22 16.51
C PRO A 71 4.03 5.69 16.90
N LYS A 72 5.00 6.55 16.61
CA LYS A 72 5.01 7.95 17.08
C LYS A 72 4.47 8.93 16.03
N GLN A 73 4.42 8.52 14.77
CA GLN A 73 4.08 9.38 13.64
C GLN A 73 3.40 8.58 12.54
N SER A 74 2.33 9.11 11.96
CA SER A 74 1.65 8.50 10.83
C SER A 74 2.54 8.51 9.59
N MET A 75 2.95 7.33 9.11
CA MET A 75 3.92 7.21 8.04
C MET A 75 3.68 6.00 7.14
N LEU A 76 3.95 6.19 5.84
CA LEU A 76 4.08 5.14 4.83
C LEU A 76 5.50 5.15 4.25
N VAL A 77 6.06 3.98 3.97
CA VAL A 77 7.41 3.85 3.42
C VAL A 77 7.36 3.15 2.07
N TYR A 78 8.08 3.68 1.09
CA TYR A 78 8.16 3.08 -0.25
C TYR A 78 9.61 3.00 -0.72
N GLU A 79 9.87 2.28 -1.81
CA GLU A 79 11.19 2.17 -2.39
C GLU A 79 11.07 2.07 -3.90
N LYS A 80 11.75 2.97 -4.63
CA LYS A 80 11.84 2.89 -6.09
C LYS A 80 12.85 1.81 -6.48
N VAL A 81 12.46 0.92 -7.38
CA VAL A 81 13.25 -0.21 -7.84
C VAL A 81 13.46 -0.18 -9.36
N GLY A 82 14.53 -0.85 -9.80
CA GLY A 82 14.99 -0.89 -11.19
C GLY A 82 15.78 0.35 -11.62
N SER A 83 16.61 0.20 -12.65
CA SER A 83 17.51 1.26 -13.15
C SER A 83 16.76 2.51 -13.62
N ALA A 84 15.54 2.33 -14.14
CA ALA A 84 14.67 3.43 -14.57
C ALA A 84 13.82 4.05 -13.43
N LYS A 85 13.84 3.49 -12.21
CA LYS A 85 13.04 3.95 -11.05
C LYS A 85 11.54 4.11 -11.32
N LYS A 86 11.00 3.37 -12.29
CA LYS A 86 9.57 3.42 -12.71
C LYS A 86 8.66 2.53 -11.87
N HIS A 87 9.24 1.59 -11.14
CA HIS A 87 8.52 0.70 -10.26
C HIS A 87 8.82 1.08 -8.82
N GLU A 88 7.83 0.97 -7.95
CA GLU A 88 8.00 1.19 -6.52
C GLU A 88 7.44 0.01 -5.74
N ILE A 89 8.12 -0.37 -4.66
CA ILE A 89 7.65 -1.33 -3.67
C ILE A 89 7.20 -0.53 -2.46
N VAL A 90 6.02 -0.82 -1.93
CA VAL A 90 5.48 -0.14 -0.75
C VAL A 90 5.52 -1.09 0.44
N ALA A 91 6.12 -0.65 1.54
CA ALA A 91 6.08 -1.30 2.84
C ALA A 91 4.94 -0.70 3.66
N TYR A 92 4.00 -1.55 4.09
CA TYR A 92 2.78 -1.11 4.77
C TYR A 92 2.38 -2.07 5.90
N ARG A 93 1.48 -1.61 6.76
CA ARG A 93 0.81 -2.44 7.79
C ARG A 93 -0.69 -2.34 7.60
N SER A 94 -1.39 -3.44 7.85
CA SER A 94 -2.86 -3.44 7.88
C SER A 94 -3.32 -3.30 9.34
N THR A 95 -4.48 -2.71 9.60
CA THR A 95 -5.02 -2.68 10.97
C THR A 95 -5.41 -4.08 11.46
N ASN A 96 -5.73 -4.97 10.52
CA ASN A 96 -6.14 -6.34 10.82
C ASN A 96 -4.95 -7.25 11.13
N ASN A 97 -3.76 -6.90 10.60
CA ASN A 97 -2.53 -7.64 10.77
C ASN A 97 -1.38 -6.64 10.94
N GLY A 98 -0.93 -6.45 12.19
CA GLY A 98 0.07 -5.44 12.55
C GLY A 98 1.50 -5.71 12.05
N SER A 99 1.73 -6.85 11.40
CA SER A 99 3.00 -7.16 10.74
C SER A 99 3.25 -6.26 9.53
N VAL A 100 4.53 -6.00 9.24
CA VAL A 100 4.93 -5.26 8.04
C VAL A 100 4.78 -6.18 6.83
N LYS A 101 4.07 -5.69 5.81
CA LYS A 101 3.92 -6.32 4.51
C LYS A 101 4.62 -5.49 3.44
N HIS A 102 5.01 -6.15 2.35
CA HIS A 102 5.57 -5.51 1.17
C HIS A 102 4.70 -5.85 -0.05
N THR A 103 4.52 -4.89 -0.95
CA THR A 103 3.92 -5.17 -2.26
C THR A 103 4.87 -6.03 -3.10
N ASN A 104 4.33 -6.93 -3.92
CA ASN A 104 5.15 -7.78 -4.79
C ASN A 104 5.95 -6.90 -5.79
N PRO A 105 7.27 -7.16 -5.98
CA PRO A 105 8.13 -6.43 -6.93
C PRO A 105 7.86 -6.69 -8.42
N ASP A 106 6.95 -7.59 -8.76
CA ASP A 106 6.60 -7.95 -10.15
C ASP A 106 6.17 -6.74 -11.02
N VAL A 107 6.58 -6.72 -12.29
CA VAL A 107 6.27 -5.66 -13.26
C VAL A 107 4.78 -5.51 -13.57
N SER A 108 4.00 -6.59 -13.39
CA SER A 108 2.54 -6.61 -13.50
C SER A 108 1.84 -5.95 -12.31
N VAL A 109 2.59 -5.61 -11.25
CA VAL A 109 2.11 -4.92 -10.06
C VAL A 109 2.46 -3.44 -10.16
N LYS A 110 1.44 -2.60 -10.04
CA LYS A 110 1.59 -1.14 -10.01
C LYS A 110 1.14 -0.61 -8.67
N ASN A 111 2.02 0.14 -8.02
CA ASN A 111 1.73 0.84 -6.79
C ASN A 111 1.49 2.32 -7.10
N ARG A 112 0.55 2.92 -6.37
CA ARG A 112 0.23 4.35 -6.45
C ARG A 112 -0.03 4.87 -5.05
N ILE A 113 0.62 5.97 -4.70
CA ILE A 113 0.37 6.67 -3.44
C ILE A 113 -0.40 7.95 -3.74
N VAL A 114 -1.63 8.04 -3.22
CA VAL A 114 -2.55 9.15 -3.47
C VAL A 114 -2.88 9.84 -2.17
N THR A 115 -2.71 11.16 -2.14
CA THR A 115 -3.16 11.96 -1.00
C THR A 115 -4.67 12.13 -1.03
N THR A 116 -5.36 11.79 0.06
CA THR A 116 -6.82 11.92 0.20
C THR A 116 -7.22 12.97 1.23
N LYS A 117 -8.44 13.52 1.07
CA LYS A 117 -9.08 14.38 2.07
C LYS A 117 -9.59 13.59 3.29
N SER A 118 -9.84 12.29 3.12
CA SER A 118 -10.25 11.40 4.21
C SER A 118 -9.17 11.34 5.29
N ALA A 119 -9.56 11.38 6.56
CA ALA A 119 -8.65 11.15 7.68
C ALA A 119 -8.31 9.66 7.87
N LYS A 120 -9.05 8.75 7.22
CA LYS A 120 -8.88 7.29 7.34
C LYS A 120 -8.00 6.77 6.20
N PRO A 121 -6.76 6.35 6.50
CA PRO A 121 -5.84 5.79 5.51
C PRO A 121 -6.31 4.39 5.06
N SER A 122 -6.22 4.10 3.77
CA SER A 122 -6.68 2.83 3.20
C SER A 122 -5.86 2.39 2.00
N LEU A 123 -5.85 1.08 1.77
CA LEU A 123 -5.25 0.44 0.61
C LEU A 123 -6.36 -0.20 -0.22
N LYS A 124 -6.54 0.28 -1.45
CA LYS A 124 -7.42 -0.34 -2.44
C LYS A 124 -6.58 -1.22 -3.35
N VAL A 125 -6.79 -2.53 -3.30
CA VAL A 125 -6.14 -3.50 -4.18
C VAL A 125 -7.11 -3.87 -5.28
N THR A 126 -6.68 -3.75 -6.53
CA THR A 126 -7.47 -4.13 -7.71
C THR A 126 -6.71 -5.18 -8.51
N HIS A 127 -7.24 -6.39 -8.55
CA HIS A 127 -6.76 -7.46 -9.42
C HIS A 127 -7.54 -7.40 -10.73
N ARG A 128 -6.82 -7.32 -11.85
CA ARG A 128 -7.39 -7.46 -13.18
C ARG A 128 -7.20 -8.91 -13.61
N GLN A 129 -8.26 -9.70 -13.59
CA GLN A 129 -8.21 -11.14 -13.82
C GLN A 129 -9.04 -11.51 -15.04
N TRP A 130 -8.64 -12.58 -15.73
CA TRP A 130 -9.45 -13.13 -16.81
C TRP A 130 -10.63 -13.91 -16.24
N SER A 131 -11.82 -13.63 -16.77
CA SER A 131 -13.07 -14.32 -16.43
C SER A 131 -13.84 -14.68 -17.69
N TYR A 132 -14.53 -15.81 -17.66
CA TYR A 132 -15.35 -16.27 -18.78
C TYR A 132 -16.53 -15.34 -19.04
N ARG A 133 -16.80 -15.05 -20.31
CA ARG A 133 -17.90 -14.16 -20.74
C ARG A 133 -19.28 -14.76 -20.51
N SER A 134 -19.39 -16.09 -20.47
CA SER A 134 -20.64 -16.82 -20.29
C SER A 134 -20.42 -18.12 -19.51
N ASN A 135 -21.50 -18.71 -19.01
CA ASN A 135 -21.45 -20.03 -18.38
C ASN A 135 -21.03 -21.10 -19.40
N ALA A 136 -21.56 -21.06 -20.63
CA ALA A 136 -21.14 -21.97 -21.69
C ALA A 136 -19.62 -21.93 -21.94
N ALA A 137 -19.00 -20.75 -22.03
CA ALA A 137 -17.55 -20.64 -22.20
C ALA A 137 -16.79 -21.23 -21.00
N ARG A 138 -17.30 -21.04 -19.78
CA ARG A 138 -16.75 -21.63 -18.57
C ARG A 138 -16.88 -23.15 -18.54
N ASP A 139 -18.01 -23.70 -18.98
CA ASP A 139 -18.24 -25.15 -18.98
C ASP A 139 -17.37 -25.84 -20.03
N TRP A 140 -17.22 -25.22 -21.20
CA TRP A 140 -16.33 -25.70 -22.25
C TRP A 140 -14.87 -25.64 -21.82
N PHE A 141 -14.38 -24.48 -21.38
CA PHE A 141 -12.94 -24.22 -21.23
C PHE A 141 -12.43 -24.19 -19.78
N GLY A 142 -13.30 -24.19 -18.77
CA GLY A 142 -12.94 -23.94 -17.37
C GLY A 142 -11.94 -24.93 -16.76
N LEU A 143 -11.92 -26.18 -17.22
CA LEU A 143 -10.94 -27.18 -16.78
C LEU A 143 -9.57 -27.02 -17.46
N ALA A 144 -9.51 -26.35 -18.62
CA ALA A 144 -8.29 -26.22 -19.40
C ALA A 144 -7.37 -25.10 -18.87
N MET A 145 -7.84 -24.24 -17.96
CA MET A 145 -7.06 -23.09 -17.51
C MET A 145 -7.25 -22.77 -16.01
N LYS A 146 -6.14 -22.50 -15.32
CA LYS A 146 -6.15 -21.92 -13.96
C LYS A 146 -6.49 -20.43 -14.00
N HIS A 147 -7.07 -19.90 -12.92
CA HIS A 147 -7.30 -18.46 -12.77
C HIS A 147 -5.99 -17.66 -12.96
N GLN A 148 -5.97 -16.74 -13.94
CA GLN A 148 -4.82 -15.90 -14.26
C GLN A 148 -5.10 -14.43 -13.94
N THR A 149 -4.25 -13.85 -13.10
CA THR A 149 -4.23 -12.41 -12.84
C THR A 149 -3.32 -11.73 -13.86
N LYS A 150 -3.88 -10.84 -14.69
CA LYS A 150 -3.12 -10.07 -15.69
C LYS A 150 -2.28 -8.97 -15.06
N SER A 151 -2.83 -8.30 -14.04
CA SER A 151 -2.14 -7.21 -13.35
C SER A 151 -2.76 -6.93 -12.00
N THR A 152 -1.98 -6.38 -11.07
CA THR A 152 -2.49 -5.89 -9.79
C THR A 152 -2.17 -4.40 -9.64
N VAL A 153 -3.15 -3.60 -9.23
CA VAL A 153 -2.96 -2.18 -8.93
C VAL A 153 -3.27 -1.94 -7.45
N ASN A 154 -2.27 -1.49 -6.70
CA ASN A 154 -2.40 -1.11 -5.31
C ASN A 154 -2.45 0.42 -5.23
N THR A 155 -3.56 0.96 -4.73
CA THR A 155 -3.69 2.41 -4.49
C THR A 155 -3.74 2.69 -3.00
N PHE A 156 -2.69 3.31 -2.49
CA PHE A 156 -2.55 3.73 -1.10
C PHE A 156 -3.13 5.14 -0.94
N TYR A 157 -4.31 5.23 -0.35
CA TYR A 157 -4.93 6.50 0.00
C TYR A 157 -4.44 6.93 1.38
N VAL A 158 -3.61 7.97 1.42
CA VAL A 158 -3.02 8.50 2.65
C VAL A 158 -3.50 9.94 2.92
N PRO A 159 -3.92 10.27 4.16
CA PRO A 159 -4.26 11.65 4.51
C PRO A 159 -3.05 12.59 4.36
N LYS A 160 -3.29 13.90 4.17
CA LYS A 160 -2.21 14.92 4.15
C LYS A 160 -1.33 14.93 5.41
N SER A 161 -1.85 14.46 6.54
CA SER A 161 -1.12 14.35 7.80
C SER A 161 -0.10 13.20 7.82
N TRP A 162 -0.17 12.26 6.88
CA TRP A 162 0.76 11.16 6.78
C TRP A 162 2.05 11.59 6.10
N ILE A 163 3.16 11.11 6.65
CA ILE A 163 4.48 11.28 6.08
C ILE A 163 4.73 10.12 5.12
N VAL A 164 4.98 10.43 3.85
CA VAL A 164 5.39 9.44 2.85
C VAL A 164 6.87 9.65 2.58
N LEU A 165 7.68 8.63 2.81
CA LEU A 165 9.13 8.68 2.60
C LEU A 165 9.61 7.43 1.87
N SER A 166 10.68 7.57 1.10
CA SER A 166 11.40 6.41 0.62
C SER A 166 12.08 5.66 1.79
N ALA A 167 12.48 4.42 1.61
CA ALA A 167 13.23 3.65 2.60
C ALA A 167 14.53 4.37 3.02
N SER A 168 15.26 4.96 2.05
CA SER A 168 16.46 5.76 2.31
C SER A 168 16.14 7.00 3.15
N GLN A 169 15.11 7.75 2.78
CA GLN A 169 14.66 8.94 3.52
C GLN A 169 14.18 8.59 4.93
N ALA A 170 13.46 7.47 5.10
CA ALA A 170 13.01 6.98 6.42
C ALA A 170 14.20 6.60 7.32
N LYS A 171 15.25 6.01 6.76
CA LYS A 171 16.51 5.72 7.48
C LYS A 171 17.20 7.01 7.93
N VAL A 172 17.32 8.00 7.05
CA VAL A 172 17.88 9.33 7.37
C VAL A 172 17.03 10.05 8.42
N MET A 173 15.71 9.95 8.35
CA MET A 173 14.79 10.47 9.36
C MET A 173 15.08 9.86 10.75
N LYS A 174 15.18 8.52 10.84
CA LYS A 174 15.47 7.84 12.11
C LYS A 174 16.82 8.27 12.69
N GLN A 175 17.85 8.36 11.85
CA GLN A 175 19.20 8.78 12.25
C GLN A 175 19.25 10.25 12.68
N SER A 176 18.63 11.15 11.91
CA SER A 176 18.58 12.58 12.22
C SER A 176 17.76 12.86 13.48
N ALA A 177 16.66 12.13 13.71
CA ALA A 177 15.90 12.22 14.95
C ALA A 177 16.75 11.89 16.18
N LYS A 178 17.58 10.84 16.11
CA LYS A 178 18.50 10.47 17.19
C LYS A 178 19.54 11.57 17.43
N LYS A 179 20.19 12.07 16.37
CA LYS A 179 21.22 13.13 16.46
C LYS A 179 20.64 14.45 17.00
N ILE A 180 19.52 14.90 16.46
CA ILE A 180 18.88 16.16 16.86
C ILE A 180 18.35 16.07 18.30
N ALA A 181 17.83 14.93 18.73
CA ALA A 181 17.41 14.74 20.13
C ALA A 181 18.60 14.85 21.10
N LEU A 182 19.76 14.29 20.76
CA LEU A 182 20.99 14.41 21.55
C LEU A 182 21.45 15.87 21.62
N ASN A 183 21.57 16.55 20.47
CA ASN A 183 22.02 17.95 20.43
C ASN A 183 21.07 18.89 21.20
N ASN A 184 19.76 18.69 21.11
CA ASN A 184 18.80 19.48 21.89
C ASN A 184 18.92 19.25 23.39
N LYS A 185 19.26 18.03 23.84
CA LYS A 185 19.50 17.76 25.27
C LYS A 185 20.69 18.58 25.78
N HIS A 186 21.78 18.65 25.01
CA HIS A 186 22.94 19.49 25.36
C HIS A 186 22.59 20.99 25.37
N GLN A 187 21.90 21.49 24.34
CA GLN A 187 21.50 22.90 24.26
C GLN A 187 20.54 23.31 25.39
N MET A 188 19.53 22.48 25.70
CA MET A 188 18.58 22.73 26.79
C MET A 188 19.23 22.74 28.18
N ASN A 189 20.37 22.07 28.35
CA ASN A 189 21.11 22.04 29.61
C ASN A 189 22.01 23.26 29.81
N SER A 190 22.24 24.07 28.77
CA SER A 190 23.01 25.31 28.88
C SER A 190 22.32 26.32 29.81
N GLN A 191 23.13 27.10 30.53
CA GLN A 191 22.62 28.07 31.50
C GLN A 191 21.75 29.15 30.85
N GLN A 192 22.11 29.59 29.65
CA GLN A 192 21.33 30.55 28.85
C GLN A 192 19.97 29.99 28.42
N ALA A 193 19.90 28.71 28.05
CA ALA A 193 18.62 28.09 27.71
C ALA A 193 17.71 27.98 28.94
N LYS A 194 18.26 27.60 30.10
CA LYS A 194 17.52 27.52 31.37
C LYS A 194 16.98 28.88 31.81
N SER A 195 17.79 29.95 31.71
CA SER A 195 17.36 31.30 32.09
C SER A 195 16.24 31.82 31.18
N MET A 196 16.39 31.66 29.85
CA MET A 196 15.33 32.03 28.90
C MET A 196 14.04 31.23 29.14
N LEU A 197 14.14 29.94 29.48
CA LEU A 197 12.97 29.12 29.80
C LEU A 197 12.27 29.60 31.07
N LYS A 198 13.02 29.99 32.11
CA LYS A 198 12.48 30.54 33.36
C LYS A 198 11.75 31.87 33.12
N GLN A 199 12.35 32.78 32.35
CA GLN A 199 11.70 34.04 31.98
C GLN A 199 10.41 33.82 31.20
N LYS A 200 10.42 32.94 30.19
CA LYS A 200 9.20 32.60 29.43
C LYS A 200 8.13 31.92 30.28
N ALA A 201 8.54 31.09 31.25
CA ALA A 201 7.62 30.46 32.19
C ALA A 201 6.97 31.51 33.10
N GLN A 202 7.75 32.45 33.65
CA GLN A 202 7.25 33.54 34.49
C GLN A 202 6.25 34.41 33.73
N ALA A 203 6.58 34.83 32.51
CA ALA A 203 5.67 35.61 31.68
C ALA A 203 4.36 34.86 31.37
N TYR A 204 4.42 33.57 31.07
CA TYR A 204 3.23 32.75 30.80
C TYR A 204 2.34 32.60 32.05
N VAL A 205 2.94 32.35 33.20
CA VAL A 205 2.23 32.22 34.49
C VAL A 205 1.60 33.56 34.88
N GLN A 206 2.32 34.68 34.74
CA GLN A 206 1.79 36.02 35.02
C GLN A 206 0.60 36.34 34.12
N ALA A 207 0.70 36.10 32.80
CA ALA A 207 -0.41 36.32 31.87
C ALA A 207 -1.65 35.47 32.22
N LYS A 208 -1.45 34.20 32.59
CA LYS A 208 -2.53 33.30 33.04
C LYS A 208 -3.14 33.74 34.38
N MET A 209 -2.32 34.22 35.31
CA MET A 209 -2.78 34.75 36.59
C MET A 209 -3.62 36.02 36.39
N MET A 210 -3.17 36.98 35.58
CA MET A 210 -3.95 38.20 35.29
C MET A 210 -5.30 37.85 34.66
N LYS A 211 -5.34 36.90 33.72
CA LYS A 211 -6.59 36.43 33.12
C LYS A 211 -7.52 35.74 34.12
N ALA A 212 -6.98 35.05 35.12
CA ALA A 212 -7.77 34.46 36.19
C ALA A 212 -8.32 35.53 37.15
N MET A 213 -7.50 36.51 37.53
CA MET A 213 -7.90 37.64 38.39
C MET A 213 -8.94 38.55 37.74
N GLN A 214 -8.93 38.70 36.41
CA GLN A 214 -10.01 39.39 35.68
C GLN A 214 -11.36 38.66 35.76
N LYS A 215 -11.36 37.33 35.87
CA LYS A 215 -12.58 36.53 35.99
C LYS A 215 -13.06 36.41 37.43
N ASP A 216 -12.13 36.35 38.38
CA ASP A 216 -12.42 36.28 39.80
C ASP A 216 -11.45 37.20 40.58
N PRO A 217 -11.86 38.45 40.85
CA PRO A 217 -11.05 39.42 41.58
C PRO A 217 -10.82 39.06 43.05
N LYS A 218 -11.66 38.21 43.64
CA LYS A 218 -11.61 37.82 45.06
C LYS A 218 -10.92 36.47 45.29
N MET A 219 -10.19 35.97 44.29
CA MET A 219 -9.45 34.72 44.34
C MET A 219 -8.59 34.57 45.61
N THR A 220 -8.81 33.49 46.35
CA THR A 220 -8.07 33.09 47.55
C THR A 220 -6.62 32.69 47.23
N ALA A 221 -5.76 32.66 48.25
CA ALA A 221 -4.37 32.22 48.11
C ALA A 221 -4.26 30.77 47.54
N SER A 222 -5.20 29.90 47.91
CA SER A 222 -5.25 28.51 47.40
C SER A 222 -5.57 28.48 45.90
N GLN A 223 -6.55 29.27 45.44
CA GLN A 223 -6.90 29.37 44.02
C GLN A 223 -5.76 29.97 43.18
N LYS A 224 -5.05 30.98 43.70
CA LYS A 224 -3.84 31.52 43.05
C LYS A 224 -2.76 30.43 42.87
N LYS A 225 -2.52 29.61 43.89
CA LYS A 225 -1.57 28.49 43.82
C LYS A 225 -2.00 27.43 42.79
N ALA A 226 -3.31 27.14 42.71
CA ALA A 226 -3.85 26.21 41.72
C ALA A 226 -3.67 26.74 40.27
N VAL A 227 -3.99 28.01 40.02
CA VAL A 227 -3.79 28.66 38.71
C VAL A 227 -2.30 28.63 38.32
N MET A 228 -1.40 28.92 39.26
CA MET A 228 0.04 28.86 39.01
C MET A 228 0.49 27.44 38.62
N LYS A 229 0.06 26.42 39.36
CA LYS A 229 0.40 25.01 39.08
C LYS A 229 -0.13 24.58 37.71
N GLN A 230 -1.36 24.93 37.38
CA GLN A 230 -1.97 24.63 36.08
C GLN A 230 -1.24 25.35 34.94
N ALA A 231 -0.96 26.64 35.08
CA ALA A 231 -0.23 27.41 34.08
C ALA A 231 1.17 26.83 33.84
N MET A 232 1.88 26.41 34.89
CA MET A 232 3.20 25.78 34.74
C MET A 232 3.12 24.43 34.02
N HIS A 233 2.10 23.62 34.32
CA HIS A 233 1.86 22.35 33.62
C HIS A 233 1.51 22.56 32.14
N GLU A 234 0.62 23.50 31.83
CA GLU A 234 0.27 23.88 30.45
C GLU A 234 1.50 24.38 29.69
N PHE A 235 2.28 25.26 30.30
CA PHE A 235 3.51 25.79 29.71
C PHE A 235 4.51 24.68 29.39
N LYS A 236 4.76 23.77 30.35
CA LYS A 236 5.64 22.60 30.14
C LYS A 236 5.18 21.75 28.95
N ASN A 237 3.87 21.48 28.87
CA ASN A 237 3.30 20.70 27.77
C ASN A 237 3.37 21.43 26.42
N GLN A 238 3.09 22.74 26.40
CA GLN A 238 3.18 23.57 25.21
C GLN A 238 4.61 23.62 24.68
N MET A 239 5.59 23.82 25.55
CA MET A 239 7.01 23.86 25.18
C MET A 239 7.50 22.50 24.69
N LYS A 240 7.10 21.40 25.34
CA LYS A 240 7.39 20.04 24.87
C LYS A 240 6.83 19.80 23.47
N ARG A 241 5.57 20.20 23.21
CA ARG A 241 4.94 20.08 21.89
C ARG A 241 5.66 20.92 20.83
N LYS A 242 5.94 22.19 21.10
CA LYS A 242 6.67 23.09 20.18
C LYS A 242 8.08 22.58 19.87
N ALA A 243 8.81 22.10 20.88
CA ALA A 243 10.13 21.51 20.70
C ALA A 243 10.05 20.26 19.80
N MET A 244 9.12 19.34 20.08
CA MET A 244 8.89 18.15 19.24
C MET A 244 8.52 18.50 17.80
N GLN A 245 7.68 19.51 17.58
CA GLN A 245 7.33 19.98 16.24
C GLN A 245 8.54 20.57 15.50
N LYS A 246 9.36 21.37 16.18
CA LYS A 246 10.59 21.92 15.59
C LYS A 246 11.57 20.82 15.21
N ILE A 247 11.81 19.86 16.10
CA ILE A 247 12.65 18.68 15.84
C ILE A 247 12.09 17.93 14.64
N MET A 248 10.80 17.64 14.63
CA MET A 248 10.15 16.91 13.55
C MET A 248 10.29 17.63 12.20
N LYS A 249 10.10 18.95 12.17
CA LYS A 249 10.28 19.76 10.95
C LYS A 249 11.71 19.68 10.42
N GLN A 250 12.72 19.78 11.28
CA GLN A 250 14.13 19.68 10.89
C GLN A 250 14.51 18.27 10.42
N VAL A 251 14.03 17.25 11.14
CA VAL A 251 14.22 15.84 10.79
C VAL A 251 13.60 15.53 9.44
N LEU A 252 12.36 15.97 9.20
CA LEU A 252 11.68 15.76 7.92
C LEU A 252 12.34 16.51 6.77
N ALA A 253 12.80 17.75 7.01
CA ALA A 253 13.53 18.51 6.01
C ALA A 253 14.81 17.77 5.58
N LYS A 254 15.60 17.29 6.55
CA LYS A 254 16.82 16.53 6.28
C LYS A 254 16.55 15.15 5.64
N ALA A 255 15.44 14.52 6.00
CA ALA A 255 15.04 13.27 5.38
C ALA A 255 14.70 13.45 3.91
N LYS A 256 13.90 14.48 3.56
CA LYS A 256 13.45 14.74 2.19
C LYS A 256 14.57 15.14 1.22
N THR A 257 15.70 15.63 1.72
CA THR A 257 16.88 15.91 0.87
C THR A 257 17.70 14.66 0.54
N ALA A 258 17.42 13.52 1.16
CA ALA A 258 18.13 12.29 0.87
C ALA A 258 17.71 11.72 -0.50
N PRO A 259 18.65 11.21 -1.31
CA PRO A 259 18.35 10.65 -2.61
C PRO A 259 17.39 9.46 -2.51
N GLU A 260 16.42 9.42 -3.42
CA GLU A 260 15.48 8.32 -3.56
C GLU A 260 16.06 7.22 -4.44
N GLY A 261 16.21 6.03 -3.88
CA GLY A 261 16.65 4.84 -4.61
C GLY A 261 17.67 4.03 -3.82
N TYR A 262 17.91 2.82 -4.32
CA TYR A 262 18.94 1.92 -3.82
C TYR A 262 20.30 2.63 -3.87
N VAL A 263 20.91 2.85 -2.70
CA VAL A 263 22.36 3.05 -2.64
C VAL A 263 22.90 1.63 -2.63
N ALA A 264 23.32 1.14 -3.80
CA ALA A 264 24.14 -0.07 -3.86
C ALA A 264 25.27 0.13 -2.86
N LYS A 265 25.33 -0.76 -1.87
CA LYS A 265 26.50 -0.86 -1.01
C LYS A 265 27.60 -1.54 -1.79
#